data_AF-A0A6A3V403-F1
#
_entry.id   AF-A0A6A3V403-F1
#
_cell.length_a   1.000
_cell.length_b   1.000
_cell.length_c   1.000
_cell.angle_alpha   90.00
_cell.angle_beta   90.00
_cell.angle_gamma   90.00
#
_symmetry.space_group_name_H-M   'P 1'
#
loop_
_entity.id
_entity.type
_entity.pdbx_description
1 polymer ?
#
loop_
_entity_poly.entity_id
_entity_poly.type
_entity_poly.pdbx_seq_one_letter_code
_entity_poly.pdbx_strand_id
1 'polypeptide(L)'
;MFPQVTAAMWMDRNPVHMLSSGGSRQAVAVLRQMHGQMQSVLAPELVRDYHRSMGGVDVHDQLRMQRYSVQLCYKMRKYYKTLFLGLLDTALVNAFIVYRYDKKVNNKRPPKHSVFMEKLMVQLLAVDSDKVFTEIEVLMLSACVLLASSDFGKESDGGIASSVRGAAADVGTRRSSR
;
A
#
# COMPACT_ATOMS: atom_id res chain seq x y z
N MET A 1 -21.44 -9.06 25.38
CA MET A 1 -22.55 -8.95 24.41
C MET A 1 -22.07 -9.54 23.10
N PHE A 2 -22.64 -10.65 22.63
CA PHE A 2 -22.21 -11.27 21.38
C PHE A 2 -22.82 -10.51 20.19
N PRO A 3 -22.08 -10.27 19.10
CA PRO A 3 -22.64 -9.64 17.91
C PRO A 3 -23.71 -10.57 17.30
N GLN A 4 -24.87 -10.01 16.99
CA GLN A 4 -25.95 -10.76 16.34
C GLN A 4 -25.55 -11.06 14.90
N VAL A 5 -25.39 -12.35 14.57
CA VAL A 5 -25.06 -12.80 13.22
C VAL A 5 -26.34 -13.13 12.46
N THR A 6 -26.41 -12.68 11.21
CA THR A 6 -27.52 -12.85 10.28
C THR A 6 -27.09 -13.70 9.10
N ALA A 7 -27.74 -14.86 8.94
CA ALA A 7 -27.65 -15.68 7.73
C ALA A 7 -28.84 -15.40 6.81
N ALA A 8 -28.57 -15.20 5.53
CA ALA A 8 -29.59 -15.02 4.49
C ALA A 8 -29.26 -15.88 3.27
N MET A 9 -30.29 -16.38 2.60
CA MET A 9 -30.17 -17.03 1.31
C MET A 9 -31.00 -16.21 0.31
N TRP A 10 -30.38 -15.82 -0.80
CA TRP A 10 -31.03 -15.12 -1.89
C TRP A 10 -30.99 -15.97 -3.15
N MET A 11 -32.12 -16.12 -3.81
CA MET A 11 -32.24 -16.90 -5.04
C MET A 11 -31.99 -15.99 -6.23
N ASP A 12 -30.88 -16.26 -6.93
CA ASP A 12 -30.58 -15.65 -8.21
C ASP A 12 -30.75 -16.67 -9.35
N ARG A 13 -29.75 -16.90 -10.22
CA ARG A 13 -29.72 -18.11 -11.07
C ARG A 13 -29.43 -19.36 -10.25
N ASN A 14 -28.57 -19.20 -9.24
CA ASN A 14 -28.20 -20.20 -8.26
C ASN A 14 -28.46 -19.64 -6.85
N PRO A 15 -28.63 -20.50 -5.82
CA PRO A 15 -28.74 -20.03 -4.44
C PRO A 15 -27.45 -19.33 -4.00
N VAL A 16 -27.58 -18.11 -3.47
CA VAL A 16 -26.49 -17.32 -2.90
C VAL A 16 -26.68 -17.25 -1.40
N HIS A 17 -25.72 -17.80 -0.65
CA HIS A 17 -25.70 -17.75 0.81
C HIS A 17 -24.85 -16.58 1.30
N MET A 18 -25.36 -15.81 2.23
CA MET A 18 -24.69 -14.66 2.83
C MET A 18 -24.71 -14.74 4.34
N LEU A 19 -23.61 -14.31 4.95
CA LEU A 19 -23.45 -14.17 6.40
C LEU A 19 -23.03 -12.75 6.69
N SER A 20 -23.65 -12.13 7.68
CA SER A 20 -23.28 -10.79 8.12
C SER A 20 -23.41 -10.62 9.63
N SER A 21 -22.46 -9.90 10.22
CA SER A 21 -22.52 -9.46 11.63
C SER A 21 -23.30 -8.16 11.83
N GLY A 22 -23.82 -7.57 10.75
CA GLY A 22 -24.66 -6.36 10.77
C GLY A 22 -25.33 -6.12 9.41
N GLY A 23 -26.56 -5.60 9.41
CA GLY A 23 -27.31 -5.33 8.18
C GLY A 23 -28.76 -5.75 8.27
N SER A 24 -29.59 -5.09 7.47
CA SER A 24 -31.04 -5.29 7.48
C SER A 24 -31.44 -6.42 6.51
N ARG A 25 -32.51 -7.14 6.86
CA ARG A 25 -33.12 -8.19 6.05
C ARG A 25 -34.21 -7.65 5.12
N GLN A 26 -34.46 -6.34 5.13
CA GLN A 26 -35.55 -5.75 4.36
C GLN A 26 -35.31 -6.00 2.86
N ALA A 27 -36.39 -6.30 2.15
CA ALA A 27 -36.34 -6.43 0.70
C ALA A 27 -36.24 -5.03 0.10
N VAL A 28 -35.16 -4.80 -0.67
CA VAL A 28 -34.88 -3.54 -1.36
C VAL A 28 -34.83 -3.81 -2.86
N ALA A 29 -35.34 -2.86 -3.64
CA ALA A 29 -35.19 -2.87 -5.09
C ALA A 29 -33.72 -2.66 -5.48
N VAL A 30 -33.12 -3.65 -6.13
CA VAL A 30 -31.78 -3.58 -6.71
C VAL A 30 -31.91 -3.63 -8.23
N LEU A 31 -31.25 -2.70 -8.91
CA LEU A 31 -31.22 -2.65 -10.37
C LEU A 31 -30.25 -3.71 -10.90
N ARG A 32 -30.74 -4.56 -11.80
CA ARG A 32 -29.97 -5.63 -12.41
C ARG A 32 -30.14 -5.62 -13.92
N GLN A 33 -29.06 -5.83 -14.64
CA GLN A 33 -29.14 -6.04 -16.09
C GLN A 33 -29.51 -7.50 -16.40
N MET A 34 -30.70 -7.70 -16.96
CA MET A 34 -31.25 -8.98 -17.37
C MET A 34 -31.54 -8.92 -18.86
N HIS A 35 -30.87 -9.78 -19.65
CA HIS A 35 -31.02 -9.83 -21.12
C HIS A 35 -30.82 -8.46 -21.81
N GLY A 36 -29.85 -7.68 -21.34
CA GLY A 36 -29.54 -6.35 -21.89
C GLY A 36 -30.42 -5.21 -21.37
N GLN A 37 -31.51 -5.50 -20.64
CA GLN A 37 -32.41 -4.50 -20.05
C GLN A 37 -32.19 -4.36 -18.56
N MET A 38 -32.30 -3.15 -18.01
CA MET A 38 -32.17 -2.92 -16.58
C MET A 38 -33.52 -3.15 -15.89
N GLN A 39 -33.59 -4.16 -15.03
CA GLN A 39 -34.79 -4.56 -14.30
C GLN A 39 -34.60 -4.36 -12.80
N SER A 40 -35.64 -3.91 -12.11
CA SER A 40 -35.66 -3.81 -10.65
C SER A 40 -36.04 -5.16 -10.04
N VAL A 41 -35.12 -5.77 -9.31
CA VAL A 41 -35.33 -7.06 -8.62
C VAL A 41 -35.33 -6.82 -7.11
N LEU A 42 -36.26 -7.46 -6.40
CA LEU A 42 -36.27 -7.44 -4.94
C LEU A 42 -35.14 -8.34 -4.41
N ALA A 43 -34.20 -7.73 -3.71
CA ALA A 43 -33.11 -8.43 -3.05
C ALA A 43 -33.01 -7.97 -1.58
N PRO A 44 -32.55 -8.83 -0.65
CA PRO A 44 -32.24 -8.39 0.70
C PRO A 44 -31.28 -7.21 0.68
N GLU A 45 -31.48 -6.24 1.57
CA GLU A 45 -30.61 -5.07 1.70
C GLU A 45 -29.13 -5.45 1.86
N LEU A 46 -28.87 -6.56 2.55
CA LEU A 46 -27.55 -7.18 2.65
C LEU A 46 -26.88 -7.42 1.29
N VAL A 47 -27.63 -7.86 0.28
CA VAL A 47 -27.12 -8.10 -1.08
C VAL A 47 -26.70 -6.78 -1.72
N ARG A 48 -27.49 -5.72 -1.55
CA ARG A 48 -27.18 -4.38 -2.08
C ARG A 48 -25.91 -3.83 -1.44
N ASP A 49 -25.81 -3.93 -0.11
CA ASP A 49 -24.66 -3.42 0.64
C ASP A 49 -23.39 -4.18 0.29
N TYR A 50 -23.48 -5.51 0.14
CA TYR A 50 -22.41 -6.34 -0.38
C TYR A 50 -21.92 -5.89 -1.76
N HIS A 51 -22.83 -5.75 -2.73
CA HIS A 51 -22.47 -5.31 -4.09
C HIS A 51 -21.81 -3.93 -4.09
N ARG A 52 -22.25 -3.02 -3.19
CA ARG A 52 -21.64 -1.70 -3.05
C ARG A 52 -20.21 -1.75 -2.52
N SER A 53 -19.92 -2.66 -1.58
CA SER A 53 -18.60 -2.78 -0.96
C SER A 53 -17.63 -3.70 -1.70
N MET A 54 -18.13 -4.73 -2.40
CA MET A 54 -17.31 -5.80 -2.98
C MET A 54 -16.29 -5.29 -4.00
N GLY A 55 -16.64 -4.26 -4.76
CA GLY A 55 -15.77 -3.73 -5.83
C GLY A 55 -14.54 -2.95 -5.36
N GLY A 56 -14.35 -2.73 -4.05
CA GLY A 56 -13.22 -1.94 -3.56
C GLY A 56 -11.86 -2.54 -3.94
N VAL A 57 -11.71 -3.86 -3.83
CA VAL A 57 -10.47 -4.57 -4.17
C VAL A 57 -10.25 -4.58 -5.69
N ASP A 58 -11.29 -4.90 -6.46
CA ASP A 58 -11.21 -4.96 -7.91
C ASP A 58 -10.87 -3.59 -8.52
N VAL A 59 -11.43 -2.50 -7.97
CA VAL A 59 -11.12 -1.13 -8.41
C VAL A 59 -9.67 -0.77 -8.09
N HIS A 60 -9.17 -1.14 -6.91
CA HIS A 60 -7.77 -0.92 -6.55
C HIS A 60 -6.83 -1.73 -7.46
N ASP A 61 -7.15 -2.99 -7.72
CA ASP A 61 -6.36 -3.86 -8.60
C ASP A 61 -6.39 -3.40 -10.06
N GLN A 62 -7.55 -2.92 -10.52
CA GLN A 62 -7.70 -2.32 -11.84
C GLN A 62 -6.85 -1.05 -11.97
N LEU A 63 -6.85 -0.16 -10.97
CA LEU A 63 -5.99 1.03 -10.94
C LEU A 63 -4.51 0.65 -10.97
N ARG A 64 -4.12 -0.41 -10.23
CA ARG A 64 -2.76 -0.94 -10.25
C ARG A 64 -2.36 -1.44 -11.63
N MET A 65 -3.24 -2.18 -12.31
CA MET A 65 -2.98 -2.74 -13.64
C MET A 65 -3.16 -1.75 -14.81
N GLN A 66 -3.66 -0.54 -14.57
CA GLN A 66 -3.93 0.45 -15.61
C GLN A 66 -2.63 1.10 -16.13
N ARG A 67 -2.13 0.66 -17.30
CA ARG A 67 -1.11 1.29 -18.18
C ARG A 67 0.23 1.77 -17.57
N TYR A 68 0.38 1.78 -16.25
CA TYR A 68 1.49 2.38 -15.51
C TYR A 68 2.02 1.44 -14.41
N SER A 69 1.65 0.15 -14.40
CA SER A 69 2.21 -0.82 -13.45
C SER A 69 3.70 -1.03 -13.75
N VAL A 70 4.54 -0.61 -12.81
CA VAL A 70 5.99 -0.83 -12.90
C VAL A 70 6.29 -2.32 -12.81
N GLN A 71 5.50 -3.07 -12.03
CA GLN A 71 5.63 -4.51 -11.89
C GLN A 71 5.37 -5.26 -13.21
N LEU A 72 4.45 -4.80 -14.05
CA LEU A 72 4.17 -5.43 -15.36
C LEU A 72 5.22 -5.06 -16.41
N CYS A 73 5.76 -3.84 -16.35
CA CYS A 73 6.77 -3.35 -17.28
C CYS A 73 8.14 -4.04 -17.09
N TYR A 74 8.49 -4.43 -15.87
CA TYR A 74 9.81 -5.00 -15.55
C TYR A 74 9.72 -6.46 -15.11
N LYS A 75 9.99 -7.39 -16.03
CA LYS A 75 10.20 -8.81 -15.69
C LYS A 75 11.59 -8.99 -15.07
N MET A 76 11.66 -8.93 -13.75
CA MET A 76 12.89 -9.17 -13.00
C MET A 76 13.10 -10.68 -12.78
N ARG A 77 14.34 -11.16 -12.97
CA ARG A 77 14.71 -12.58 -12.79
C ARG A 77 14.68 -13.04 -11.32
N LYS A 78 14.77 -12.10 -10.37
CA LYS A 78 14.81 -12.37 -8.92
C LYS A 78 13.49 -11.97 -8.27
N TYR A 79 12.85 -12.90 -7.56
CA TYR A 79 11.51 -12.74 -6.97
C TYR A 79 11.38 -11.54 -6.02
N TYR A 80 12.37 -11.29 -5.16
CA TYR A 80 12.30 -10.18 -4.19
C TYR A 80 12.20 -8.80 -4.86
N LYS A 81 12.77 -8.63 -6.06
CA LYS A 81 12.64 -7.36 -6.81
C LYS A 81 11.22 -7.16 -7.30
N THR A 82 10.57 -8.23 -7.75
CA THR A 82 9.15 -8.20 -8.14
C THR A 82 8.25 -7.88 -6.97
N LEU A 83 8.53 -8.45 -5.79
CA LEU A 83 7.79 -8.15 -4.56
C LEU A 83 7.92 -6.67 -4.17
N PHE A 84 9.14 -6.13 -4.21
CA PHE A 84 9.38 -4.70 -3.96
C PHE A 84 8.62 -3.80 -4.94
N LEU A 85 8.64 -4.12 -6.24
CA LEU A 85 7.90 -3.37 -7.25
C LEU A 85 6.38 -3.42 -7.02
N GLY A 86 5.84 -4.54 -6.54
CA GLY A 86 4.43 -4.64 -6.19
C GLY A 86 4.03 -3.80 -4.97
N LEU A 87 4.91 -3.71 -3.97
CA LEU A 87 4.73 -2.81 -2.83
C LEU A 87 4.80 -1.34 -3.25
N LEU A 88 5.76 -1.00 -4.12
CA LEU A 88 5.88 0.34 -4.69
C LEU A 88 4.63 0.70 -5.50
N ASP A 89 4.17 -0.16 -6.39
CA ASP A 89 2.93 0.05 -7.17
C ASP A 89 1.72 0.30 -6.25
N THR A 90 1.62 -0.43 -5.13
CA THR A 90 0.55 -0.22 -4.13
C THR A 90 0.68 1.14 -3.42
N ALA A 91 1.90 1.54 -3.04
CA ALA A 91 2.15 2.83 -2.43
C ALA A 91 1.82 4.00 -3.39
N LEU A 92 2.12 3.84 -4.68
CA LEU A 92 1.80 4.82 -5.72
C LEU A 92 0.28 5.02 -5.88
N VAL A 93 -0.50 3.94 -5.90
CA VAL A 93 -1.98 4.01 -5.96
C VAL A 93 -2.54 4.69 -4.70
N ASN A 94 -2.02 4.36 -3.52
CA ASN A 94 -2.42 5.01 -2.28
C ASN A 94 -2.10 6.51 -2.26
N ALA A 95 -0.89 6.90 -2.71
CA ALA A 95 -0.51 8.30 -2.85
C ALA A 95 -1.42 9.05 -3.83
N PHE A 96 -1.83 8.41 -4.92
CA PHE A 96 -2.79 8.98 -5.87
C PHE A 96 -4.17 9.20 -5.24
N ILE A 97 -4.67 8.25 -4.44
CA ILE A 97 -5.95 8.39 -3.72
C ILE A 97 -5.91 9.59 -2.77
N VAL A 98 -4.84 9.72 -1.98
CA VAL A 98 -4.63 10.85 -1.07
C VAL A 98 -4.53 12.17 -1.84
N TYR A 99 -3.77 12.20 -2.93
CA TYR A 99 -3.63 13.40 -3.76
C TYR A 99 -4.97 13.84 -4.38
N ARG A 100 -5.81 12.89 -4.82
CA ARG A 100 -7.17 13.20 -5.28
C ARG A 100 -8.06 13.71 -4.16
N TYR A 101 -7.92 13.16 -2.96
CA TYR A 101 -8.66 13.62 -1.79
C TYR A 101 -8.30 15.07 -1.44
N ASP A 102 -7.00 15.41 -1.37
CA ASP A 102 -6.52 16.78 -1.14
C ASP A 102 -7.07 17.76 -2.18
N LYS A 103 -7.02 17.41 -3.48
CA LYS A 103 -7.56 18.27 -4.54
C LYS A 103 -9.07 18.46 -4.41
N LYS A 104 -9.80 17.44 -3.99
CA LYS A 104 -11.25 17.53 -3.76
C LYS A 104 -11.57 18.45 -2.58
N VAL A 105 -10.85 18.34 -1.47
CA VAL A 105 -10.99 19.23 -0.30
C VAL A 105 -10.69 20.68 -0.70
N ASN A 106 -9.67 20.90 -1.53
CA ASN A 106 -9.29 22.21 -2.04
C ASN A 106 -10.18 22.72 -3.21
N ASN A 107 -11.32 22.09 -3.50
CA ASN A 107 -12.24 22.42 -4.60
C ASN A 107 -11.58 22.49 -5.99
N LYS A 108 -10.49 21.76 -6.20
CA LYS A 108 -9.78 21.66 -7.48
C LYS A 108 -10.20 20.41 -8.24
N ARG A 109 -10.18 20.48 -9.57
CA ARG A 109 -10.50 19.32 -10.42
C ARG A 109 -9.50 18.18 -10.15
N PRO A 110 -9.97 16.95 -9.92
CA PRO A 110 -9.07 15.82 -9.71
C PRO A 110 -8.27 15.56 -10.98
N PRO A 111 -6.92 15.50 -10.90
CA PRO A 111 -6.07 15.28 -12.05
C PRO A 111 -6.21 13.85 -12.57
N LYS A 112 -5.99 13.67 -13.88
CA LYS A 112 -5.90 12.35 -14.52
C LYS A 112 -4.69 11.59 -13.95
N HIS A 113 -4.79 10.27 -13.90
CA HIS A 113 -3.72 9.39 -13.39
C HIS A 113 -2.37 9.65 -14.07
N SER A 114 -2.37 9.83 -15.40
CA SER A 114 -1.16 10.11 -16.18
C SER A 114 -0.42 11.37 -15.73
N VAL A 115 -1.16 12.46 -15.46
CA VAL A 115 -0.61 13.76 -15.05
C VAL A 115 -0.02 13.68 -13.64
N PHE A 116 -0.60 12.85 -12.78
CA PHE A 116 -0.04 12.59 -11.46
C PHE A 116 1.29 11.81 -11.58
N MET A 117 1.31 10.73 -12.36
CA MET A 117 2.51 9.90 -12.55
C MET A 117 3.66 10.69 -13.18
N GLU A 118 3.37 11.53 -14.18
CA GLU A 118 4.37 12.42 -14.79
C GLU A 118 4.99 13.38 -13.76
N LYS A 119 4.16 14.06 -12.97
CA LYS A 119 4.64 14.97 -11.92
C LYS A 119 5.48 14.24 -10.88
N LEU A 120 5.04 13.06 -10.47
CA LEU A 120 5.76 12.25 -9.50
C LEU A 120 7.13 11.81 -10.06
N MET A 121 7.19 11.36 -11.31
CA MET A 121 8.45 10.97 -11.93
C MET A 121 9.42 12.14 -12.05
N VAL A 122 8.94 13.33 -12.45
CA VAL A 122 9.76 14.55 -12.50
C VAL A 122 10.30 14.91 -11.12
N GLN A 123 9.47 14.82 -10.08
CA GLN A 123 9.90 15.09 -8.71
C GLN A 123 10.94 14.07 -8.22
N LEU A 124 10.75 12.79 -8.52
CA LEU A 124 11.71 11.73 -8.16
C LEU A 124 13.05 11.89 -8.89
N LEU A 125 13.04 12.33 -10.14
CA LEU A 125 14.27 12.61 -10.90
C LEU A 125 15.00 13.86 -10.39
N ALA A 126 14.28 14.83 -9.82
CA ALA A 126 14.88 16.02 -9.21
C ALA A 126 15.53 15.74 -7.85
N VAL A 127 15.34 14.53 -7.28
CA VAL A 127 16.03 14.08 -6.08
C VAL A 127 17.39 13.49 -6.51
N ASP A 128 18.41 14.34 -6.60
CA ASP A 128 19.79 13.91 -6.90
C ASP A 128 20.40 13.04 -5.78
N SER A 129 21.23 12.08 -6.20
CA SER A 129 21.49 10.78 -5.56
C SER A 129 22.54 10.72 -4.46
N ASP A 130 23.18 11.82 -4.08
CA ASP A 130 24.39 11.67 -3.24
C ASP A 130 24.14 12.04 -1.77
N LYS A 131 23.21 12.95 -1.52
CA LYS A 131 22.88 13.42 -0.15
C LYS A 131 21.76 12.61 0.50
N VAL A 132 20.76 12.21 -0.27
CA VAL A 132 19.60 11.48 0.26
C VAL A 132 19.91 10.02 0.55
N PHE A 133 20.72 9.36 -0.29
CA PHE A 133 21.10 7.96 -0.07
C PHE A 133 22.05 7.82 1.11
N THR A 134 22.98 8.77 1.30
CA THR A 134 23.85 8.81 2.49
C THR A 134 23.06 9.10 3.76
N GLU A 135 22.08 10.00 3.73
CA GLU A 135 21.18 10.24 4.87
C GLU A 135 20.29 9.04 5.18
N ILE A 136 19.77 8.33 4.18
CA ILE A 136 19.00 7.08 4.37
C ILE A 136 19.89 5.99 4.94
N GLU A 137 21.11 5.79 4.44
CA GLU A 137 22.05 4.82 5.00
C GLU A 137 22.37 5.14 6.47
N VAL A 138 22.62 6.41 6.80
CA VAL A 138 22.88 6.87 8.18
C VAL A 138 21.64 6.67 9.07
N LEU A 139 20.44 6.94 8.58
CA LEU A 139 19.19 6.72 9.32
C LEU A 139 18.88 5.24 9.51
N MET A 140 19.13 4.40 8.51
CA MET A 140 18.95 2.94 8.60
C MET A 140 19.99 2.32 9.53
N LEU A 141 21.24 2.78 9.49
CA LEU A 141 22.28 2.40 10.44
C LEU A 141 21.94 2.87 11.86
N SER A 142 21.47 4.11 12.02
CA SER A 142 21.05 4.64 13.33
C SER A 142 19.83 3.90 13.88
N ALA A 143 18.86 3.55 13.04
CA ALA A 143 17.69 2.76 13.43
C ALA A 143 18.08 1.32 13.80
N CYS A 144 18.96 0.68 13.03
CA CYS A 144 19.52 -0.64 13.38
C CYS A 144 20.30 -0.59 14.70
N VAL A 145 21.11 0.44 14.94
CA VAL A 145 21.85 0.61 16.20
C VAL A 145 20.91 0.86 17.38
N LEU A 146 19.86 1.67 17.20
CA LEU A 146 18.85 1.91 18.24
C LEU A 146 18.00 0.67 18.54
N LEU A 147 17.62 -0.11 17.51
CA LEU A 147 16.91 -1.38 17.68
C LEU A 147 17.81 -2.43 18.35
N ALA A 148 19.08 -2.54 17.96
CA ALA A 148 20.04 -3.43 18.62
C ALA A 148 20.34 -2.99 20.07
N SER A 149 20.27 -1.69 20.36
CA SER A 149 20.40 -1.17 21.73
C SER A 149 19.15 -1.44 22.57
N SER A 150 17.97 -1.57 21.94
CA SER A 150 16.73 -1.96 22.63
C SER A 150 16.68 -3.45 22.98
N ASP A 151 17.36 -4.30 22.21
CA ASP A 151 17.50 -5.73 22.49
C ASP A 151 18.59 -6.04 23.53
N PHE A 152 19.57 -5.15 23.74
CA PHE A 152 20.65 -5.34 24.72
C PHE A 152 20.32 -4.88 26.15
N GLY A 153 19.10 -4.38 26.39
CA GLY A 153 18.64 -3.87 27.69
C GLY A 153 18.16 -4.93 28.68
N LYS A 154 18.33 -6.24 28.39
CA LYS A 154 17.99 -7.33 29.32
C LYS A 154 19.11 -8.37 29.47
N GLU A 155 20.31 -7.94 29.81
CA GLU A 155 21.20 -8.79 30.62
C GLU A 155 22.17 -7.92 31.42
N SER A 156 22.12 -8.07 32.74
CA SER A 156 22.92 -7.31 33.70
C SER A 156 24.31 -7.91 33.88
N ASP A 157 25.22 -7.03 34.33
CA ASP A 157 26.42 -7.29 35.12
C ASP A 157 27.78 -7.55 34.40
N GLY A 158 28.68 -6.57 34.57
CA GLY A 158 30.07 -6.84 34.96
C GLY A 158 31.20 -6.63 33.94
N GLY A 159 31.84 -5.44 33.96
CA GLY A 159 33.12 -5.14 33.28
C GLY A 159 33.00 -5.13 31.74
N ILE A 160 33.67 -4.32 30.93
CA ILE A 160 35.07 -3.92 30.92
C ILE A 160 35.11 -2.64 30.06
N ALA A 161 35.20 -1.48 30.70
CA ALA A 161 35.30 -0.20 30.00
C ALA A 161 36.77 0.11 29.66
N SER A 162 37.31 -0.48 28.59
CA SER A 162 38.51 0.03 27.91
C SER A 162 38.83 -0.81 26.67
N SER A 163 38.51 -0.33 25.46
CA SER A 163 39.29 -0.52 24.23
C SER A 163 38.45 -0.29 22.96
N VAL A 164 38.07 0.98 22.67
CA VAL A 164 37.61 1.34 21.30
C VAL A 164 38.03 2.77 20.91
N ARG A 165 39.15 3.27 21.45
CA ARG A 165 39.70 4.59 21.08
C ARG A 165 40.92 4.53 20.15
N GLY A 166 41.13 3.40 19.46
CA GLY A 166 42.35 3.17 18.65
C GLY A 166 42.18 3.06 17.13
N ALA A 167 40.97 3.03 16.58
CA ALA A 167 40.77 2.63 15.17
C ALA A 167 40.34 3.76 14.21
N ALA A 168 40.60 5.02 14.54
CA ALA A 168 40.17 6.17 13.73
C ALA A 168 41.32 7.00 13.11
N ALA A 169 42.57 6.52 13.17
CA ALA A 169 43.74 7.33 12.75
C ALA A 169 44.53 6.82 11.53
N ASP A 170 44.14 5.74 10.84
CA ASP A 170 44.98 5.12 9.79
C ASP A 170 44.34 4.95 8.41
N VAL A 171 43.37 5.80 8.05
CA VAL A 171 42.81 5.87 6.68
C VAL A 171 42.96 7.29 6.14
N GLY A 172 44.18 7.85 6.26
CA GLY A 172 44.48 9.22 5.83
C GLY A 172 45.62 9.37 4.82
N THR A 173 46.46 8.36 4.60
CA THR A 173 47.74 8.58 3.92
C THR A 173 48.14 7.43 3.00
N ARG A 174 47.40 7.19 1.90
CA ARG A 174 47.92 6.40 0.77
C ARG A 174 47.11 6.56 -0.52
N ARG A 175 47.13 7.75 -1.11
CA ARG A 175 46.87 7.94 -2.55
C ARG A 175 47.63 9.16 -3.09
N SER A 176 48.93 8.98 -3.25
CA SER A 176 49.76 9.73 -4.20
C SER A 176 50.99 8.87 -4.49
N SER A 177 51.44 8.86 -5.75
CA SER A 177 52.58 8.13 -6.34
C SER A 177 52.37 6.67 -6.75
N ARG A 178 51.75 6.45 -7.91
CA ARG A 178 52.37 5.87 -9.12
C ARG A 178 51.43 5.97 -10.32
#